data_AF-A0A947C3N8-F1
#
_entry.id   AF-A0A947C3N8-F1
#
_cell.length_a   1.000
_cell.length_b   1.000
_cell.length_c   1.000
_cell.angle_alpha   90.00
_cell.angle_beta   90.00
_cell.angle_gamma   90.00
#
_symmetry.space_group_name_H-M   'P 1'
#
loop_
_entity.id
_entity.type
_entity.pdbx_description
1 polymer ?
#
loop_
_entity_poly.entity_id
_entity_poly.type
_entity_poly.pdbx_seq_one_letter_code
_entity_poly.pdbx_strand_id
1 'polypeptide(L)' 'MMDDEGIFVLQEAGEVLVVNEVGAFIVEQLQAERSVDEVVRAIADRYAVDQDRARADAQVLLDALLEAGAISQT' A
#
# COMPACT_ATOMS: atom_id res chain seq x y z
N MET A 1 15.13 9.41 -13.73
CA MET A 1 14.60 8.68 -12.57
C MET A 1 13.13 8.58 -12.87
N MET A 2 12.60 7.39 -13.14
CA MET A 2 11.14 7.27 -13.30
C MET A 2 10.58 7.50 -11.90
N ASP A 3 9.71 8.49 -11.75
CA ASP A 3 8.92 8.61 -10.54
C ASP A 3 8.05 7.35 -10.52
N ASP A 4 8.34 6.41 -9.62
CA ASP A 4 7.64 5.14 -9.47
C ASP A 4 6.24 5.40 -8.85
N GLU A 5 5.41 6.18 -9.51
CA GLU A 5 4.03 6.46 -9.08
C GLU A 5 3.09 5.41 -9.67
N GLY A 6 2.13 4.95 -8.86
CA GLY A 6 1.12 3.96 -9.25
C GLY A 6 -0.24 4.60 -9.47
N ILE A 7 -1.00 4.11 -10.47
CA ILE A 7 -2.39 4.49 -10.68
C ILE A 7 -3.27 3.25 -10.51
N PHE A 8 -4.20 3.30 -9.56
CA PHE A 8 -5.21 2.27 -9.34
C PHE A 8 -6.58 2.77 -9.81
N VAL A 9 -7.24 1.97 -10.63
CA VAL A 9 -8.59 2.26 -11.12
C VAL A 9 -9.58 1.38 -10.38
N LEU A 10 -10.41 2.00 -9.54
CA LEU A 10 -11.43 1.36 -8.74
C LEU A 10 -12.73 1.34 -9.54
N GLN A 11 -12.85 0.36 -10.45
CA GLN A 11 -13.93 0.31 -11.44
C GLN A 11 -15.33 0.28 -10.84
N GLU A 12 -15.49 -0.34 -9.66
CA GLU A 12 -16.78 -0.45 -8.99
C GLU A 12 -17.20 0.88 -8.32
N ALA A 13 -16.24 1.63 -7.78
CA ALA A 13 -16.45 2.95 -7.19
C ALA A 13 -16.44 4.09 -8.24
N GLY A 14 -15.88 3.85 -9.43
CA GLY A 14 -15.64 4.87 -10.44
C GLY A 14 -14.51 5.85 -10.09
N GLU A 15 -13.59 5.44 -9.22
CA GLU A 15 -12.54 6.30 -8.66
C GLU A 15 -11.14 5.95 -9.21
N VAL A 16 -10.26 6.95 -9.22
CA VAL A 16 -8.85 6.80 -9.58
C VAL A 16 -7.99 7.21 -8.40
N LEU A 17 -7.23 6.26 -7.86
CA LEU A 17 -6.28 6.52 -6.79
C LEU A 17 -4.88 6.64 -7.39
N VAL A 18 -4.26 7.80 -7.20
CA VAL A 18 -2.84 8.02 -7.50
C VAL A 18 -2.07 7.80 -6.21
N VAL A 19 -1.10 6.88 -6.25
CA VAL A 19 -0.24 6.59 -5.11
C VAL A 19 1.21 6.83 -5.47
N ASN A 20 2.00 7.17 -4.46
CA ASN A 20 3.45 7.22 -4.58
C ASN A 20 4.05 5.80 -4.65
N GLU A 21 5.37 5.70 -4.82
CA GLU A 21 6.09 4.42 -4.91
C GLU A 21 5.80 3.47 -3.75
N VAL A 22 5.78 4.01 -2.54
CA VAL A 22 5.50 3.23 -1.33
C VAL A 22 4.09 2.62 -1.43
N GLY A 23 3.11 3.39 -1.90
CA GLY A 23 1.76 2.89 -2.04
C GLY A 23 1.57 1.87 -3.16
N ALA A 24 2.25 2.07 -4.29
CA ALA A 24 2.26 1.09 -5.37
C ALA A 24 2.83 -0.25 -4.88
N PHE A 25 3.95 -0.20 -4.16
CA PHE A 25 4.59 -1.38 -3.59
C PHE A 25 3.68 -2.12 -2.60
N ILE A 26 2.99 -1.40 -1.72
CA ILE A 26 2.09 -2.02 -0.73
C ILE A 26 0.96 -2.79 -1.40
N VAL A 27 0.34 -2.21 -2.44
CA VAL A 27 -0.74 -2.89 -3.16
C VAL A 27 -0.24 -4.15 -3.88
N GLU A 28 0.95 -4.10 -4.49
CA GLU A 28 1.57 -5.29 -5.09
C GLU A 28 1.79 -6.41 -4.05
N GLN A 29 2.21 -6.06 -2.83
CA GLN A 29 2.38 -7.06 -1.77
C GLN A 29 1.06 -7.66 -1.29
N LEU A 30 -0.02 -6.87 -1.23
CA LEU A 30 -1.36 -7.35 -0.85
C LEU A 30 -1.95 -8.31 -1.90
N GLN A 31 -1.70 -8.07 -3.19
CA GLN A 31 -2.10 -9.00 -4.26
C GLN A 31 -1.41 -10.37 -4.17
N ALA A 32 -0.27 -10.44 -3.47
CA ALA A 32 0.47 -11.68 -3.25
C ALA A 32 0.01 -12.48 -2.02
N GLU A 33 -1.18 -12.19 -1.46
CA GLU A 33 -1.76 -12.82 -0.25
C GLU A 33 -0.86 -12.72 0.99
N ARG A 34 0.05 -11.73 1.04
CA ARG A 34 0.94 -11.51 2.18
C ARG A 34 0.16 -10.87 3.33
N SER A 35 0.48 -11.32 4.54
CA SER A 35 -0.03 -10.70 5.76
C SER A 35 0.47 -9.27 5.93
N VAL A 36 -0.30 -8.43 6.64
CA VAL A 36 0.07 -7.04 6.93
C VAL A 36 1.47 -6.94 7.57
N ASP A 37 1.82 -7.86 8.47
CA ASP A 37 3.15 -7.88 9.09
C ASP A 37 4.28 -8.17 8.09
N GLU A 38 4.03 -8.99 7.05
CA GLU A 38 4.99 -9.23 5.97
C GLU A 38 5.13 -8.00 5.07
N VAL A 39 4.03 -7.30 4.79
CA VAL A 39 4.04 -6.04 4.05
C VAL A 39 4.85 -4.98 4.81
N VAL A 40 4.64 -4.83 6.12
CA VAL A 40 5.38 -3.90 6.98
C VAL A 40 6.88 -4.19 6.98
N ARG A 41 7.28 -5.47 7.11
CA ARG A 41 8.70 -5.85 7.01
C ARG A 41 9.28 -5.52 5.64
N ALA A 42 8.55 -5.80 4.57
CA ALA A 42 9.00 -5.52 3.22
C ALA A 42 9.20 -4.01 2.97
N ILE A 43 8.35 -3.14 3.53
CA ILE A 43 8.52 -1.68 3.48
C ILE A 43 9.75 -1.26 4.29
N ALA A 44 9.87 -1.75 5.53
CA ALA A 44 11.00 -1.40 6.40
C ALA A 44 12.34 -1.78 5.77
N ASP A 45 12.43 -2.98 5.18
CA ASP A 45 13.62 -3.48 4.51
C ASP A 45 13.92 -2.70 3.21
N ARG A 46 12.90 -2.36 2.42
CA ARG A 46 13.05 -1.65 1.14
C ARG A 46 13.47 -0.19 1.32
N TYR A 47 12.88 0.51 2.30
CA TYR A 47 13.08 1.94 2.50
C TYR A 47 14.04 2.27 3.65
N ALA A 48 14.62 1.26 4.30
CA ALA A 48 15.58 1.39 5.41
C ALA A 48 15.05 2.30 6.54
N VAL A 49 13.77 2.17 6.86
CA VAL A 49 13.09 2.91 7.94
C VAL A 49 12.88 2.00 9.15
N ASP A 50 12.72 2.61 10.33
CA ASP A 50 12.38 1.87 11.54
C ASP A 50 11.00 1.19 11.43
N GLN A 51 10.85 0.00 12.05
CA GLN A 51 9.62 -0.79 11.96
C GLN A 51 8.38 -0.06 12.52
N ASP A 52 8.52 0.74 13.56
CA ASP A 52 7.38 1.45 14.15
C ASP A 52 6.87 2.53 13.18
N ARG A 53 7.81 3.18 12.47
CA ARG A 53 7.49 4.17 11.45
C ARG A 53 6.91 3.51 10.19
N ALA A 54 7.51 2.41 9.73
CA ALA A 54 6.97 1.63 8.62
C ALA A 54 5.55 1.13 8.89
N ARG A 55 5.28 0.67 10.12
CA ARG A 55 3.94 0.23 10.53
C ARG A 55 2.94 1.37 10.51
N ALA A 56 3.31 2.54 11.05
CA ALA A 56 2.42 3.71 11.04
C ALA A 56 2.07 4.14 9.61
N ASP A 57 3.07 4.25 8.74
CA ASP A 57 2.88 4.68 7.35
C ASP A 57 2.09 3.62 6.53
N ALA A 58 2.38 2.34 6.74
CA ALA A 58 1.63 1.24 6.12
C ALA A 58 0.17 1.24 6.58
N GLN A 59 -0.10 1.46 7.87
CA GLN A 59 -1.45 1.49 8.40
C GLN A 59 -2.26 2.65 7.80
N VAL A 60 -1.67 3.85 7.71
CA VAL A 60 -2.32 5.01 7.07
C VAL A 60 -2.72 4.70 5.63
N LEU A 61 -1.85 4.05 4.86
CA LEU A 61 -2.18 3.67 3.49
C LEU A 61 -3.23 2.56 3.44
N LEU A 62 -3.12 1.52 4.27
CA LEU A 62 -4.10 0.43 4.33
C LEU A 62 -5.49 0.97 4.67
N ASP A 63 -5.58 1.90 5.61
CA ASP A 63 -6.83 2.56 5.99
C ASP A 63 -7.40 3.36 4.82
N ALA A 64 -6.56 4.12 4.09
CA ALA A 64 -6.99 4.85 2.90
C ALA A 64 -7.47 3.91 1.77
N LEU A 65 -6.81 2.76 1.58
CA LEU A 65 -7.21 1.76 0.61
C LEU A 65 -8.52 1.07 1.01
N LEU A 66 -8.76 0.82 2.30
CA LEU A 66 -10.01 0.29 2.82
C LEU A 66 -11.16 1.29 2.66
N GLU A 67 -10.93 2.57 3.00
CA GLU A 67 -11.92 3.63 2.86
C GLU A 67 -12.32 3.86 1.39
N ALA A 68 -11.35 3.75 0.47
CA ALA A 68 -11.59 3.81 -0.96
C ALA A 68 -12.26 2.53 -1.53
N GLY A 69 -12.42 1.47 -0.74
CA GLY A 69 -12.94 0.17 -1.22
C GLY A 69 -11.98 -0.56 -2.16
N ALA A 70 -10.69 -0.22 -2.14
CA ALA A 70 -9.65 -0.83 -2.98
C ALA A 70 -9.24 -2.22 -2.48
N ILE A 71 -9.37 -2.47 -1.18
CA ILE A 71 -9.07 -3.74 -0.52
C ILE A 71 -10.17 -4.05 0.51
N SER A 72 -10.31 -5.32 0.86
CA SER A 72 -11.28 -5.78 1.86
C SER A 72 -10.56 -6.51 2.99
N GLN A 73 -10.80 -6.14 4.25
CA GLN A 73 -10.39 -6.97 5.38
C GLN A 73 -11.32 -8.18 5.46
N THR A 74 -10.75 -9.39 5.36
CA THR A 74 -11.43 -10.67 5.64
C THR A 74 -11.09 -11.14 7.04
#